data_AF-A0A0G1WCF3-F1
#
_entry.id   AF-A0A0G1WCF3-F1
#
_cell.length_a   1.000
_cell.length_b   1.000
_cell.length_c   1.000
_cell.angle_alpha   90.00
_cell.angle_beta   90.00
_cell.angle_gamma   90.00
#
_symmetry.space_group_name_H-M   'P 1'
#
loop_
_entity.id
_entity.type
_entity.pdbx_description
1 polymer ?
#
loop_
_entity_poly.entity_id
_entity_poly.type
_entity_poly.pdbx_seq_one_letter_code
_entity_poly.pdbx_strand_id
1 'polypeptide(L)'
;MQRDNSVLAFFCGNEEVYEHSFFKRFPKTTPRGYGTEVCIYITDQSIETYYNYVIKTIGKKSLVTPLELKPWDSKDFRITDPFGYYLCFREPRNILDK
;
A
#
# COMPACT_ATOMS: atom_id res chain seq x y z
N MET A 1 27.26 1.45 -6.23
CA MET A 1 25.98 0.75 -6.00
C MET A 1 25.00 1.25 -7.04
N GLN A 2 24.70 0.47 -8.08
CA GLN A 2 23.64 0.82 -9.02
C GLN A 2 22.30 0.58 -8.33
N ARG A 3 21.46 1.62 -8.22
CA ARG A 3 20.04 1.39 -7.97
C ARG A 3 19.50 0.82 -9.27
N ASP A 4 19.05 -0.42 -9.23
CA ASP A 4 18.20 -0.98 -10.28
C ASP A 4 16.89 -0.14 -10.38
N ASN A 5 15.90 -0.57 -11.14
CA ASN A 5 14.62 0.17 -11.31
C ASN A 5 13.76 0.30 -10.03
N SER A 6 14.29 -0.02 -8.85
CA SER A 6 13.55 0.02 -7.59
C SER A 6 13.53 1.43 -6.99
N VAL A 7 12.37 2.08 -7.10
CA VAL A 7 12.12 3.42 -6.53
C VAL A 7 11.68 3.33 -5.07
N LEU A 8 10.91 2.28 -4.72
CA LEU A 8 10.32 2.07 -3.40
C LEU A 8 10.41 0.59 -2.98
N ALA A 9 10.82 0.34 -1.74
CA ALA A 9 10.94 -1.01 -1.18
C ALA A 9 10.26 -1.08 0.19
N PHE A 10 9.47 -2.12 0.41
CA PHE A 10 8.84 -2.42 1.69
C PHE A 10 9.54 -3.62 2.32
N PHE A 11 10.11 -3.41 3.51
CA PHE A 11 10.78 -4.46 4.26
C PHE A 11 9.79 -5.17 5.19
N CYS A 12 9.91 -6.49 5.27
CA CYS A 12 9.09 -7.32 6.14
C CYS A 12 9.46 -7.14 7.63
N GLY A 13 8.80 -7.87 8.52
CA GLY A 13 9.03 -7.82 9.96
C GLY A 13 9.82 -9.02 10.43
N ASN A 14 11.08 -9.12 10.04
CA ASN A 14 12.01 -10.14 10.52
C ASN A 14 13.05 -9.54 11.48
N GLU A 15 13.81 -10.39 12.15
CA GLU A 15 14.82 -9.97 13.13
C GLU A 15 15.92 -9.09 12.51
N GLU A 16 16.31 -9.33 11.26
CA GLU A 16 17.30 -8.49 10.56
C GLU A 16 16.83 -7.03 10.43
N VAL A 17 15.56 -6.82 10.09
CA VAL A 17 14.96 -5.48 10.02
C VAL A 17 14.86 -4.86 11.41
N TYR A 18 14.53 -5.64 12.44
CA TYR A 18 14.47 -5.13 13.81
C TYR A 18 15.84 -4.73 14.36
N GLU A 19 16.91 -5.43 13.98
CA GLU A 19 18.29 -5.14 14.38
C GLU A 19 18.97 -4.05 13.54
N HIS A 20 18.30 -3.57 12.48
CA HIS A 20 18.81 -2.49 11.65
C HIS A 20 19.10 -1.25 12.50
N SER A 21 20.26 -0.62 12.27
CA SER A 21 20.80 0.47 13.11
C SER A 21 19.82 1.62 13.35
N PHE A 22 18.99 1.92 12.36
CA PHE A 22 17.95 2.94 12.49
C PHE A 22 16.68 2.42 13.18
N PHE A 23 16.19 1.22 12.84
CA PHE A 23 14.89 0.73 13.29
C PHE A 23 14.91 0.24 14.74
N LYS A 24 16.04 -0.34 15.20
CA LYS A 24 16.19 -0.83 16.59
C LYS A 24 16.07 0.25 17.67
N ARG A 25 16.04 1.51 17.27
CA ARG A 25 15.83 2.67 18.15
C ARG A 25 14.39 2.80 18.62
N PHE A 26 13.46 2.08 18.00
CA PHE A 26 12.02 2.14 18.27
C PHE A 26 11.50 0.78 18.78
N PRO A 27 10.47 0.74 19.64
CA PRO A 27 9.81 -0.51 20.01
C PRO A 27 9.33 -1.31 18.80
N LYS A 28 9.45 -2.65 18.86
CA LYS A 28 8.94 -3.54 17.79
C LYS A 28 7.43 -3.37 17.53
N THR A 29 6.70 -2.84 18.51
CA THR A 29 5.25 -2.57 18.45
C THR A 29 4.90 -1.20 17.87
N THR A 30 5.88 -0.35 17.52
CA THR A 30 5.61 0.96 16.93
C THR A 30 4.91 0.82 15.57
N PRO A 31 3.73 1.44 15.36
CA PRO A 31 3.06 1.46 14.06
C PRO A 31 3.95 2.19 13.04
N ARG A 32 4.27 1.53 11.92
CA ARG A 32 5.25 2.05 10.97
C ARG A 32 4.67 3.09 10.03
N GLY A 33 3.38 2.98 9.70
CA GLY A 33 2.70 3.84 8.73
C GLY A 33 1.82 4.94 9.33
N TYR A 34 1.98 5.28 10.61
CA TYR A 34 1.15 6.31 11.24
C TYR A 34 1.21 7.64 10.48
N GLY A 35 0.05 8.19 10.15
CA GLY A 35 -0.07 9.45 9.40
C GLY A 35 0.38 9.39 7.94
N THR A 36 0.65 8.20 7.39
CA THR A 36 1.13 8.03 6.02
C THR A 36 0.15 7.18 5.21
N GLU A 37 -0.33 7.73 4.08
CA GLU A 37 -1.06 6.99 3.05
C GLU A 37 -0.14 6.78 1.84
N VAL A 38 -0.03 5.54 1.35
CA VAL A 38 0.69 5.22 0.11
C VAL A 38 -0.34 4.99 -0.99
N CYS A 39 -0.35 5.88 -1.97
CA CYS A 39 -1.23 5.78 -3.14
C CYS A 39 -0.51 5.07 -4.29
N ILE A 40 -1.07 3.96 -4.76
CA ILE A 40 -0.56 3.16 -5.87
C ILE A 40 -1.58 3.21 -7.00
N TYR A 41 -1.15 3.73 -8.15
CA TYR A 41 -1.98 3.84 -9.34
C TYR A 41 -1.84 2.60 -10.20
N ILE A 42 -2.97 1.96 -10.52
CA ILE A 42 -3.00 0.73 -11.31
C ILE A 42 -3.20 1.09 -12.78
N THR A 43 -2.13 1.07 -13.57
CA THR A 43 -2.15 1.57 -14.96
C THR A 43 -2.09 0.47 -16.02
N ASP A 44 -1.71 -0.74 -15.65
CA ASP A 44 -1.43 -1.87 -16.55
C ASP A 44 -2.63 -2.82 -16.74
N GLN A 45 -3.67 -2.68 -15.91
CA GLN A 45 -4.89 -3.49 -15.93
C GLN A 45 -6.06 -2.77 -15.27
N SER A 46 -7.27 -3.35 -15.33
CA SER A 46 -8.43 -2.80 -14.60
C SER A 46 -8.29 -2.97 -13.09
N ILE A 47 -8.77 -1.98 -12.34
CA ILE A 47 -8.70 -2.00 -10.87
C ILE A 47 -9.51 -3.15 -10.25
N GLU A 48 -10.60 -3.59 -10.89
CA GLU A 48 -11.38 -4.75 -10.46
C GLU A 48 -10.58 -6.04 -10.52
N THR A 49 -9.80 -6.22 -11.60
CA THR A 49 -8.95 -7.39 -11.78
C THR A 49 -7.89 -7.43 -10.69
N TYR A 50 -7.24 -6.29 -10.45
CA TYR A 50 -6.25 -6.15 -9.40
C TYR A 50 -6.85 -6.36 -8.00
N TYR A 51 -8.01 -5.77 -7.71
CA TYR A 51 -8.72 -5.93 -6.45
C TYR A 51 -9.05 -7.40 -6.16
N ASN A 52 -9.59 -8.13 -7.14
CA ASN A 52 -9.90 -9.56 -6.98
C ASN A 52 -8.64 -10.39 -6.71
N TYR A 53 -7.53 -10.07 -7.39
CA TYR A 53 -6.24 -10.69 -7.13
C TYR A 53 -5.75 -10.43 -5.69
N VAL A 54 -5.82 -9.18 -5.22
CA VAL A 54 -5.41 -8.80 -3.86
C VAL A 54 -6.26 -9.54 -2.83
N ILE A 55 -7.59 -9.49 -2.94
CA ILE A 55 -8.49 -10.14 -1.97
C ILE A 55 -8.29 -11.66 -1.94
N LYS A 56 -8.02 -12.29 -3.08
CA LYS A 56 -7.69 -13.71 -3.15
C LYS A 56 -6.36 -14.03 -2.45
N THR A 57 -5.39 -13.12 -2.54
CA THR A 57 -4.03 -13.31 -2.01
C THR A 57 -3.95 -13.08 -0.50
N ILE A 58 -4.48 -11.96 0.00
CA ILE A 58 -4.33 -11.56 1.41
C ILE A 58 -5.60 -11.75 2.25
N GLY A 59 -6.73 -12.04 1.60
CA GLY A 59 -8.04 -12.14 2.24
C GLY A 59 -8.67 -10.78 2.57
N LYS A 60 -9.89 -10.82 3.10
CA LYS A 60 -10.67 -9.61 3.43
C LYS A 60 -10.29 -8.96 4.77
N LYS A 61 -9.48 -9.62 5.60
CA LYS A 61 -9.12 -9.11 6.95
C LYS A 61 -8.32 -7.80 6.90
N SER A 62 -7.51 -7.64 5.85
CA SER A 62 -6.70 -6.45 5.64
C SER A 62 -7.44 -5.33 4.90
N LEU A 63 -8.69 -5.57 4.47
CA LEU A 63 -9.48 -4.61 3.71
C LEU A 63 -10.10 -3.58 4.65
N VAL A 64 -9.79 -2.30 4.44
CA VAL A 64 -10.37 -1.18 5.19
C VAL A 64 -11.58 -0.61 4.46
N THR A 65 -11.45 -0.41 3.15
CA THR A 65 -12.53 0.11 2.30
C THR A 65 -12.60 -0.76 1.05
N PRO A 66 -13.77 -1.34 0.73
CA PRO A 66 -13.93 -2.13 -0.49
C PRO A 66 -13.79 -1.26 -1.75
N LEU A 67 -13.65 -1.92 -2.90
CA LEU A 67 -13.61 -1.25 -4.19
C LEU A 67 -14.96 -0.58 -4.48
N GLU A 68 -14.94 0.75 -4.57
CA GLU A 68 -16.15 1.56 -4.73
C GLU A 68 -15.91 2.69 -5.74
N LEU A 69 -16.95 3.03 -6.51
CA LEU A 69 -16.96 4.25 -7.31
C LEU A 69 -17.10 5.46 -6.39
N LYS A 70 -16.15 6.38 -6.47
CA LYS A 70 -16.16 7.61 -5.66
C LYS A 70 -16.85 8.76 -6.40
N PRO A 71 -17.26 9.83 -5.68
CA PRO A 71 -17.99 10.96 -6.28
C PRO A 71 -17.26 11.67 -7.43
N TRP A 72 -15.95 11.51 -7.52
CA TRP A 72 -15.13 12.03 -8.60
C TRP A 72 -15.00 11.08 -9.79
N ASP A 73 -15.87 10.08 -9.93
CA ASP A 73 -15.88 9.13 -11.06
C ASP A 73 -14.57 8.36 -11.23
N SER A 74 -14.02 7.87 -10.11
CA SER A 74 -12.89 6.95 -10.11
C SER A 74 -13.06 5.94 -9.00
N LYS A 75 -12.62 4.72 -9.25
CA LYS A 75 -12.65 3.64 -8.28
C LYS A 75 -11.35 3.57 -7.49
N ASP A 76 -11.49 3.30 -6.21
CA ASP A 76 -10.37 3.00 -5.34
C ASP A 76 -10.78 1.99 -4.26
N PHE A 77 -9.78 1.36 -3.64
CA PHE A 77 -9.94 0.55 -2.43
C PHE A 77 -8.75 0.74 -1.51
N ARG A 78 -8.95 0.46 -0.22
CA ARG A 78 -7.92 0.63 0.80
C ARG A 78 -7.67 -0.62 1.61
N ILE A 79 -6.41 -0.88 1.89
CA ILE A 79 -5.99 -1.95 2.78
C ILE A 79 -5.01 -1.42 3.84
N THR A 80 -4.90 -2.15 4.94
CA THR A 80 -3.80 -1.98 5.90
C THR A 80 -2.88 -3.18 5.81
N ASP A 81 -1.58 -2.92 5.77
CA ASP A 81 -0.60 -3.99 5.95
C ASP A 81 -0.42 -4.35 7.44
N PRO A 82 0.18 -5.51 7.75
CA PRO A 82 0.40 -5.95 9.14
C PRO A 82 1.28 -5.02 10.00
N PHE A 83 2.02 -4.11 9.39
CA PHE A 83 2.89 -3.13 10.06
C PHE A 83 2.23 -1.75 10.22
N GLY A 84 0.98 -1.62 9.79
CA GLY A 84 0.17 -0.44 9.98
C GLY A 84 0.33 0.62 8.88
N TYR A 85 0.84 0.26 7.70
CA TYR A 85 0.76 1.17 6.55
C TYR A 85 -0.63 1.14 5.94
N TYR A 86 -1.13 2.34 5.63
CA TYR A 86 -2.40 2.54 4.95
C TYR A 86 -2.15 2.68 3.45
N LEU A 87 -2.66 1.74 2.67
CA LEU A 87 -2.43 1.65 1.24
C LEU A 87 -3.72 1.95 0.49
N CYS A 88 -3.65 2.83 -0.50
CA CYS A 88 -4.73 3.22 -1.39
C CYS A 88 -4.39 2.78 -2.80
N PHE A 89 -5.20 1.89 -3.36
CA PHE A 89 -5.08 1.45 -4.75
C PHE A 89 -6.19 2.11 -5.56
N ARG A 90 -5.82 2.77 -6.65
CA ARG A 90 -6.77 3.56 -7.43
C ARG A 90 -6.45 3.57 -8.90
N GLU A 91 -7.45 3.90 -9.70
CA GLU A 91 -7.26 4.13 -11.13
C GLU A 91 -6.37 5.36 -11.36
N PRO A 92 -5.56 5.38 -12.44
CA PRO A 92 -4.81 6.55 -12.84
C PRO A 92 -5.79 7.68 -13.12
N ARG A 93 -5.65 8.75 -12.36
CA ARG A 93 -6.29 10.02 -12.67
C ARG A 93 -5.20 11.04 -12.87
N ASN A 94 -5.21 11.69 -14.02
CA ASN A 94 -4.44 12.91 -14.17
C ASN A 94 -5.09 13.97 -13.29
N ILE A 95 -4.43 14.33 -12.19
CA ILE A 95 -4.91 15.35 -11.26
C ILE A 95 -4.94 16.76 -11.87
N LEU A 96 -4.41 16.92 -13.08
CA LEU A 96 -4.45 18.16 -13.86
C LEU A 96 -5.69 18.26 -14.76
N ASP A 97 -6.35 17.14 -15.05
CA ASP A 97 -7.59 17.12 -15.84
C ASP A 97 -8.76 17.40 -14.88
N LYS A 98 -9.21 18.67 -14.90
CA LYS A 98 -10.38 19.14 -14.14
C LYS A 98 -11.68 18.60 -14.73
#